data_AF-A0A3D5N2Q9-F1
#
_entry.id   AF-A0A3D5N2Q9-F1
#
_cell.length_a   1.000
_cell.length_b   1.000
_cell.length_c   1.000
_cell.angle_alpha   90.00
_cell.angle_beta   90.00
_cell.angle_gamma   90.00
#
_symmetry.space_group_name_H-M   'P 1'
#
loop_
_entity.id
_entity.type
_entity.pdbx_description
1 polymer ?
#
loop_
_entity_poly.entity_id
_entity_poly.type
_entity_poly.pdbx_seq_one_letter_code
_entity_poly.pdbx_strand_id
1 'polypeptide(L)'
;DLAPALRAAHARMKPGGLMVFSLEHGDVFPYDLGPGQRFRHHERAMDEWLRECGFAVLSDAYGTLRQEKGNPVEGRIMVVRATDVLGLLAGDVAQLREQDLPVTQTVH
;
A
#
# COMPACT_ATOMS: atom_id res chain seq x y z
N ASP A 1 9.30 -10.46 3.08
CA ASP A 1 9.47 -9.10 3.59
C ASP A 1 9.89 -8.24 2.41
N LEU A 2 9.19 -7.14 2.16
CA LEU A 2 9.51 -6.20 1.07
C LEU A 2 10.19 -4.92 1.55
N ALA A 3 10.31 -4.69 2.87
CA ALA A 3 10.85 -3.45 3.41
C ALA A 3 12.24 -3.08 2.85
N PRO A 4 13.22 -4.01 2.69
CA PRO A 4 14.51 -3.66 2.10
C PRO A 4 14.41 -3.13 0.66
N ALA A 5 13.52 -3.71 -0.16
CA ALA A 5 13.30 -3.26 -1.54
C ALA A 5 12.57 -1.90 -1.57
N LEU A 6 11.58 -1.70 -0.70
CA LEU A 6 10.85 -0.44 -0.58
C LEU A 6 11.76 0.70 -0.12
N ARG A 7 12.62 0.50 0.88
CA ARG A 7 13.62 1.50 1.30
C ARG A 7 14.57 1.86 0.16
N ALA A 8 15.06 0.87 -0.57
CA ALA A 8 15.95 1.09 -1.71
C ALA A 8 15.27 1.87 -2.84
N ALA A 9 13.97 1.64 -3.06
CA ALA A 9 13.17 2.41 -4.01
C ALA A 9 13.00 3.85 -3.54
N HIS A 10 12.53 4.07 -2.31
CA HIS A 10 12.31 5.41 -1.73
C HIS A 10 13.55 6.28 -1.82
N ALA A 11 14.72 5.74 -1.46
CA ALA A 11 16.00 6.44 -1.48
C ALA A 11 16.42 7.01 -2.86
N ARG A 12 15.78 6.55 -3.95
CA ARG A 12 16.06 7.00 -5.32
C ARG A 12 14.98 7.91 -5.89
N MET A 13 13.89 8.12 -5.15
CA MET A 13 12.76 8.92 -5.60
C MET A 13 12.91 10.38 -5.17
N LYS A 14 12.39 11.29 -5.99
CA LYS A 14 12.18 12.67 -5.57
C LYS A 14 11.03 12.73 -4.56
N PRO A 15 11.06 13.64 -3.58
CA PRO A 15 9.90 13.91 -2.73
C PRO A 15 8.63 14.12 -3.56
N GLY A 16 7.54 13.48 -3.16
CA GLY A 16 6.26 13.51 -3.86
C GLY A 16 6.16 12.63 -5.11
N GLY A 17 7.23 11.92 -5.49
CA GLY A 17 7.23 10.99 -6.63
C GLY A 17 6.28 9.81 -6.45
N LEU A 18 5.74 9.30 -7.56
CA LEU A 18 4.81 8.17 -7.56
C LEU A 18 5.52 6.86 -7.90
N MET A 19 5.18 5.80 -7.17
CA MET A 19 5.54 4.42 -7.49
C MET A 19 4.25 3.63 -7.68
N VAL A 20 4.17 2.90 -8.79
CA VAL A 20 3.04 2.02 -9.12
C VAL A 20 3.57 0.60 -9.25
N PHE A 21 2.96 -0.33 -8.54
CA PHE A 21 3.36 -1.72 -8.54
C PHE A 21 2.16 -2.63 -8.26
N SER A 22 2.32 -3.91 -8.57
CA SER A 22 1.33 -4.93 -8.28
C SER A 22 1.95 -6.10 -7.52
N LEU A 23 1.17 -6.75 -6.67
CA LEU A 23 1.59 -7.90 -5.87
C LEU A 23 0.44 -8.89 -5.68
N GLU A 24 0.74 -10.18 -5.52
CA GLU A 24 -0.30 -11.15 -5.18
C GLU A 24 -0.81 -10.90 -3.76
N HIS A 25 -2.13 -10.89 -3.61
CA HIS A 25 -2.78 -10.82 -2.31
C HIS A 25 -2.71 -12.19 -1.62
N GLY A 26 -2.52 -12.19 -0.30
CA GLY A 26 -2.59 -13.39 0.52
C GLY A 26 -3.13 -13.06 1.90
N ASP A 27 -3.78 -14.03 2.54
CA ASP A 27 -4.42 -13.84 3.85
C ASP A 27 -3.50 -14.23 5.03
N VAL A 28 -2.27 -14.66 4.75
CA VAL A 28 -1.31 -15.10 5.76
C VAL A 28 -0.35 -13.97 6.11
N PHE A 29 -0.37 -13.55 7.38
CA PHE A 29 0.56 -12.53 7.87
C PHE A 29 1.97 -13.11 8.12
N PRO A 30 3.06 -12.40 7.73
CA PRO A 30 3.06 -11.18 6.92
C PRO A 30 3.00 -11.48 5.40
N TYR A 31 3.39 -12.68 5.00
CA TYR A 31 3.33 -13.19 3.64
C TYR A 31 3.49 -14.72 3.67
N ASP A 32 3.03 -15.38 2.62
CA ASP A 32 3.26 -16.79 2.37
C ASP A 32 3.76 -17.05 0.95
N LEU A 33 4.13 -18.29 0.67
CA LEU A 33 4.54 -18.76 -0.64
C LEU A 33 3.41 -19.62 -1.22
N GLY A 34 2.69 -19.09 -2.22
CA GLY A 34 1.57 -19.78 -2.82
C GLY A 34 1.97 -21.01 -3.63
N PRO A 35 1.01 -21.85 -4.08
CA PRO A 35 1.28 -23.06 -4.86
C PRO A 35 2.06 -22.83 -6.17
N GLY A 36 1.98 -21.62 -6.73
CA GLY A 36 2.74 -21.20 -7.91
C GLY A 36 4.18 -20.76 -7.64
N GLN A 37 4.71 -20.99 -6.43
CA GLN A 37 6.03 -20.53 -5.97
C GLN A 37 6.22 -19.02 -6.10
N ARG A 38 5.15 -18.27 -5.84
CA ARG A 38 5.15 -16.80 -5.82
C ARG A 38 4.70 -16.31 -4.46
N PHE A 39 5.35 -15.26 -3.98
CA PHE A 39 5.02 -14.64 -2.70
C PHE A 39 3.70 -13.91 -2.80
N ARG A 40 2.86 -14.13 -1.80
CA ARG A 40 1.59 -13.42 -1.59
C ARG A 40 1.71 -12.65 -0.29
N HIS A 41 1.26 -11.40 -0.28
CA HIS A 41 1.47 -10.54 0.87
C HIS A 41 0.16 -10.13 1.49
N HIS A 42 0.16 -10.15 2.82
CA HIS A 42 -0.96 -9.69 3.62
C HIS A 42 -1.13 -8.17 3.52
N GLU A 43 -2.38 -7.72 3.48
CA GLU A 43 -2.71 -6.29 3.35
C GLU A 43 -2.05 -5.42 4.43
N ARG A 44 -2.25 -5.79 5.69
CA ARG A 44 -1.66 -5.14 6.85
C ARG A 44 -0.14 -5.06 6.80
N ALA A 45 0.55 -6.14 6.43
CA ALA A 45 2.01 -6.14 6.37
C ALA A 45 2.53 -5.17 5.30
N MET A 46 1.84 -5.09 4.15
CA MET A 46 2.15 -4.12 3.12
C MET A 46 1.97 -2.67 3.59
N ASP A 47 0.86 -2.39 4.28
CA ASP A 47 0.59 -1.03 4.79
C ASP A 47 1.62 -0.61 5.85
N GLU A 48 2.03 -1.55 6.72
CA GLU A 48 3.09 -1.34 7.71
C GLU A 48 4.43 -1.03 7.02
N TRP A 49 4.88 -1.87 6.08
CA TRP A 49 6.15 -1.65 5.39
C TRP A 49 6.17 -0.39 4.53
N LEU A 50 5.07 -0.06 3.84
CA LEU A 50 5.00 1.17 3.05
C LEU A 50 5.15 2.41 3.92
N ARG A 51 4.43 2.46 5.06
CA ARG A 51 4.53 3.55 6.03
C ARG A 51 5.95 3.67 6.60
N GLU A 52 6.52 2.56 7.04
CA GLU A 52 7.89 2.51 7.58
C GLU A 52 8.96 2.95 6.55
N CYS A 53 8.69 2.73 5.27
CA CYS A 53 9.60 3.08 4.17
C CYS A 53 9.33 4.48 3.60
N GLY A 54 8.48 5.29 4.23
CA GLY A 54 8.22 6.67 3.80
C GLY A 54 7.34 6.77 2.57
N PHE A 55 6.36 5.88 2.42
CA PHE A 55 5.34 5.96 1.37
C PHE A 55 3.95 6.22 1.95
N ALA A 56 3.21 7.12 1.32
CA ALA A 56 1.77 7.27 1.51
C ALA A 56 1.01 6.49 0.42
N VAL A 57 0.04 5.68 0.82
CA VAL A 57 -0.85 4.97 -0.11
C VAL A 57 -1.86 5.95 -0.70
N LEU A 58 -1.89 6.07 -2.03
CA LEU A 58 -2.89 6.88 -2.74
C LEU A 58 -4.02 6.02 -3.31
N SER A 59 -3.70 4.78 -3.67
CA SER A 59 -4.66 3.80 -4.16
C SER A 59 -4.16 2.40 -3.85
N ASP A 60 -5.11 1.54 -3.52
CA ASP A 60 -4.93 0.11 -3.41
C ASP A 60 -6.19 -0.56 -3.94
N ALA A 61 -6.07 -1.25 -5.06
CA ALA A 61 -7.20 -1.85 -5.75
C ALA A 61 -6.92 -3.32 -6.05
N TYR A 62 -7.92 -4.16 -5.86
CA TYR A 62 -7.87 -5.54 -6.34
C TYR A 62 -7.94 -5.58 -7.87
N GLY A 63 -7.21 -6.52 -8.46
CA GLY A 63 -7.20 -6.74 -9.90
C GLY A 63 -6.67 -8.13 -10.27
N THR A 64 -6.98 -8.56 -11.50
CA THR A 64 -6.42 -9.80 -12.05
C THR A 64 -5.00 -9.55 -12.55
N LEU A 65 -4.01 -10.19 -11.93
CA LEU A 65 -2.60 -10.06 -12.32
C LEU A 65 -2.25 -10.90 -13.54
N ARG A 66 -2.85 -12.09 -13.62
CA ARG A 66 -2.63 -13.08 -14.70
C ARG A 66 -3.70 -14.15 -14.69
N GLN A 67 -3.60 -15.06 -15.66
CA GLN A 67 -4.40 -16.29 -15.74
C GLN A 67 -3.52 -17.52 -15.47
N GLU A 68 -3.97 -18.43 -14.62
CA GLU A 68 -3.32 -19.71 -14.36
C GLU A 68 -4.32 -20.87 -14.47
N LYS A 69 -4.09 -21.79 -15.41
CA LYS A 69 -4.95 -22.95 -15.67
C LYS A 69 -6.44 -22.57 -15.83
N GLY A 70 -6.70 -21.41 -16.46
CA GLY A 70 -8.04 -20.87 -16.66
C GLY A 70 -8.63 -20.11 -15.47
N ASN A 71 -7.90 -19.96 -14.36
CA ASN A 71 -8.34 -19.21 -13.20
C ASN A 71 -7.59 -17.87 -13.10
N PRO A 72 -8.28 -16.76 -12.77
CA PRO A 72 -7.61 -15.49 -12.51
C PRO A 72 -6.79 -15.59 -11.22
N VAL A 73 -5.58 -15.04 -11.25
CA VAL A 73 -4.82 -14.79 -10.03
C VAL A 73 -5.08 -13.38 -9.60
N GLU A 74 -5.78 -13.23 -8.47
CA GLU A 74 -6.04 -11.94 -7.86
C GLU A 74 -4.78 -11.37 -7.21
N GLY A 75 -4.71 -10.05 -7.21
CA GLY A 75 -3.70 -9.32 -6.48
C GLY A 75 -4.11 -7.88 -6.29
N ARG A 76 -3.20 -7.11 -5.71
CA ARG A 76 -3.36 -5.68 -5.43
C ARG A 76 -2.53 -4.88 -6.42
N ILE A 77 -3.10 -3.80 -6.92
CA ILE A 77 -2.46 -2.78 -7.75
C ILE A 77 -2.40 -1.52 -6.88
N MET A 78 -1.18 -1.13 -6.50
CA MET A 78 -0.96 -0.06 -5.55
C MET A 78 -0.31 1.15 -6.23
N VAL A 79 -0.78 2.34 -5.87
CA VAL A 79 -0.16 3.63 -6.21
C VAL A 79 0.24 4.27 -4.90
N VAL A 80 1.52 4.55 -4.76
CA VAL A 80 2.08 5.15 -3.54
C VAL A 80 2.91 6.38 -3.87
N ARG A 81 2.93 7.33 -2.94
CA ARG A 81 3.71 8.57 -3.04
C ARG A 81 4.88 8.51 -2.08
N ALA A 82 6.10 8.75 -2.56
CA ALA A 82 7.25 8.95 -1.69
C ALA A 82 7.05 10.23 -0.88
N THR A 83 6.94 10.11 0.44
CA THR A 83 6.85 11.23 1.36
C THR A 83 8.24 11.60 1.85
N ASP A 84 8.50 12.89 2.01
CA ASP A 84 9.57 13.38 2.85
C ASP A 84 9.03 13.71 4.25
N VAL A 85 9.91 14.15 5.15
CA VAL A 85 9.55 14.53 6.52
C VAL A 85 8.44 15.59 6.54
N LEU A 86 8.45 16.54 5.60
CA LEU A 86 7.45 17.59 5.53
C LEU A 86 6.08 17.03 5.09
N GLY A 87 6.07 16.10 4.14
CA GLY A 87 4.88 15.38 3.69
C GLY A 87 4.26 14.51 4.78
N LEU A 88 5.08 13.86 5.63
CA LEU A 88 4.60 13.10 6.79
C LEU A 88 3.90 14.00 7.81
N LEU A 89 4.55 15.11 8.19
CA LEU A 89 3.97 16.08 9.14
C LEU A 89 2.68 16.73 8.61
N ALA A 90 2.61 17.01 7.31
CA ALA A 90 1.41 17.56 6.70
C ALA A 90 0.25 16.55 6.69
N GLY A 91 0.54 15.26 6.49
CA GLY A 91 -0.44 14.17 6.56
C GLY A 91 -1.04 14.02 7.96
N ASP A 92 -0.20 14.01 8.99
CA ASP A 92 -0.65 13.91 10.39
C ASP A 92 -1.55 15.09 10.79
N VAL A 93 -1.21 16.30 10.36
CA VAL A 93 -2.03 17.51 10.62
C VAL A 93 -3.37 17.46 9.88
N ALA A 94 -3.40 16.95 8.64
CA ALA A 94 -4.64 16.79 7.88
C ALA A 94 -5.58 15.76 8.55
N GLN A 95 -5.03 14.63 9.00
CA GLN A 95 -5.79 13.57 9.65
C GLN A 95 -6.35 13.99 11.03
N LEU A 96 -5.61 14.80 11.80
CA LEU A 96 -6.13 15.41 13.03
C LEU A 96 -7.30 16.37 12.75
N ARG A 97 -7.24 17.16 11.67
CA ARG A 97 -8.34 18.07 11.30
C ARG A 97 -9.60 17.34 10.86
N GLU A 98 -9.48 16.20 10.19
CA GLU A 98 -10.64 15.39 9.81
C GLU A 98 -11.35 14.76 11.01
N GLN A 99 -10.61 14.44 12.07
CA GLN A 99 -11.18 13.92 13.33
C GLN A 99 -11.94 14.99 14.14
N ASP A 100 -11.65 16.27 13.94
CA ASP A 100 -12.30 17.40 14.63
C ASP A 100 -13.58 17.92 13.94
N LEU A 101 -13.94 17.38 12.76
CA LEU A 101 -15.17 17.77 12.07
C LEU A 101 -16.37 16.98 12.62
N PRO A 102 -17.41 17.63 13.18
CA PRO A 102 -18.57 16.93 13.70
C PRO A 102 -19.30 16.25 12.54
N VAL A 103 -19.38 14.92 12.60
CA VAL A 103 -20.20 14.08 11.71
C VAL A 103 -21.66 14.52 11.87
N THR A 104 -22.13 15.37 10.97
CA THR A 104 -23.54 15.77 10.94
C THR A 104 -24.30 14.63 10.26
N GLN A 105 -24.75 13.65 11.05
CA GLN A 105 -25.69 12.64 10.57
C GLN A 105 -26.98 13.35 10.16
N THR A 106 -27.19 13.49 8.85
CA THR A 106 -28.50 13.84 8.31
C THR A 106 -29.32 12.55 8.26
N VAL A 107 -30.25 12.40 9.21
CA VAL A 107 -31.22 11.30 9.23
C VAL A 107 -32.33 11.67 8.25
N HIS A 108 -32.54 10.81 7.24
CA HIS A 108 -33.73 10.85 6.37
C HIS A 108 -34.85 10.00 6.96
#